data_AF-A0A1J4YDE4-F1
#
_entry.id   AF-A0A1J4YDE4-F1
#
_cell.length_a   1.000
_cell.length_b   1.000
_cell.length_c   1.000
_cell.angle_alpha   90.00
_cell.angle_beta   90.00
_cell.angle_gamma   90.00
#
_symmetry.space_group_name_H-M   'P 1'
#
loop_
_entity.id
_entity.type
_entity.pdbx_description
1 polymer ?
#
loop_
_entity_poly.entity_id
_entity_poly.type
_entity_poly.pdbx_seq_one_letter_code
_entity_poly.pdbx_strand_id
1 'polypeptide(L)' 'MKRSGIHKRASLHTLRHSFATHLLMQGTDIREIQELLGHKSVETTMIYTHVVRELKTRAKSPLDSLTE' A
#
# COMPACT_ATOMS: atom_id res chain seq x y z
N MET A 1 -12.92 -17.38 -8.84
CA MET A 1 -12.15 -16.95 -10.02
C MET A 1 -12.61 -17.57 -11.35
N LYS A 2 -13.09 -18.83 -11.44
CA LYS A 2 -13.48 -19.46 -12.72
C LYS A 2 -14.49 -18.66 -13.58
N ARG A 3 -15.45 -17.96 -12.97
CA ARG A 3 -16.43 -17.11 -13.70
C ARG A 3 -15.90 -15.71 -14.04
N SER A 4 -14.83 -15.25 -13.40
CA SER A 4 -14.27 -13.90 -13.61
C SER A 4 -13.14 -13.86 -14.64
N GLY A 5 -12.81 -14.99 -15.29
CA GLY A 5 -11.70 -15.08 -16.25
C GLY A 5 -10.30 -14.93 -15.63
N ILE A 6 -10.19 -14.89 -14.30
CA ILE A 6 -8.88 -14.78 -13.62
C ILE A 6 -8.27 -16.19 -13.54
N HIS A 7 -7.25 -16.42 -14.38
CA HIS A 7 -6.48 -17.67 -14.42
C HIS A 7 -5.37 -17.74 -13.37
N LYS A 8 -5.01 -16.61 -12.77
CA LYS A 8 -4.02 -16.54 -11.69
C LYS A 8 -4.60 -17.12 -10.40
N ARG A 9 -3.75 -17.80 -9.62
CA ARG A 9 -4.13 -18.29 -8.30
C ARG A 9 -4.34 -17.09 -7.37
N ALA A 10 -5.56 -16.92 -6.90
CA ALA A 10 -5.93 -15.87 -5.97
C ALA A 10 -6.72 -16.45 -4.82
N SER A 11 -6.43 -15.98 -3.62
CA SER A 11 -7.11 -16.35 -2.38
C SER A 11 -7.66 -15.12 -1.67
N LEU A 12 -8.31 -15.32 -0.52
CA LEU A 12 -8.72 -14.21 0.35
C LEU A 12 -7.53 -13.34 0.79
N HIS A 13 -6.35 -13.93 0.95
CA HIS A 13 -5.14 -13.17 1.26
C HIS A 13 -4.74 -12.27 0.09
N THR A 14 -4.88 -12.72 -1.17
CA THR A 14 -4.65 -11.88 -2.34
C THR A 14 -5.57 -10.65 -2.34
N LEU A 15 -6.84 -10.82 -1.99
CA LEU A 15 -7.79 -9.70 -1.89
C LEU A 15 -7.42 -8.74 -0.76
N ARG A 16 -7.02 -9.25 0.41
CA ARG A 16 -6.52 -8.44 1.53
C ARG A 16 -5.31 -7.60 1.11
N HIS A 17 -4.37 -8.20 0.38
CA HIS A 17 -3.22 -7.50 -0.13
C HIS A 17 -3.62 -6.41 -1.12
N SER A 18 -4.50 -6.72 -2.07
CA SER A 18 -5.01 -5.73 -3.05
C SER A 18 -5.71 -4.55 -2.37
N PHE A 19 -6.51 -4.81 -1.34
CA PHE A 19 -7.18 -3.75 -0.56
C PHE A 19 -6.18 -2.82 0.12
N ALA A 20 -5.22 -3.38 0.85
CA ALA A 20 -4.20 -2.60 1.56
C ALA A 20 -3.32 -1.78 0.62
N THR A 21 -2.87 -2.38 -0.49
CA THR A 21 -2.07 -1.70 -1.51
C THR A 21 -2.86 -0.55 -2.15
N HIS A 22 -4.15 -0.73 -2.44
CA HIS A 22 -4.96 0.31 -3.06
C HIS A 22 -5.14 1.53 -2.15
N LEU A 23 -5.45 1.31 -0.87
CA LEU A 23 -5.55 2.39 0.11
C LEU A 23 -4.24 3.15 0.25
N LEU A 24 -3.12 2.43 0.34
CA LEU A 24 -1.81 3.06 0.46
C LEU A 24 -1.44 3.88 -0.79
N MET A 25 -1.81 3.42 -1.99
CA MET A 25 -1.63 4.17 -3.24
C MET A 25 -2.50 5.43 -3.32
N GLN A 26 -3.68 5.42 -2.68
CA GLN A 26 -4.55 6.60 -2.57
C GLN A 26 -4.09 7.59 -1.51
N GLY A 27 -3.00 7.29 -0.80
CA GLY A 27 -2.43 8.16 0.23
C GLY A 27 -2.99 7.96 1.63
N THR A 28 -3.79 6.91 1.85
CA THR A 28 -4.26 6.53 3.19
C THR A 28 -3.05 6.23 4.10
N ASP A 29 -3.13 6.69 5.35
CA ASP A 29 -2.06 6.49 6.31
C ASP A 29 -1.89 5.00 6.66
N ILE A 30 -0.64 4.56 6.82
CA ILE A 30 -0.33 3.15 7.08
C ILE A 30 -0.90 2.65 8.42
N ARG A 31 -1.12 3.54 9.39
CA ARG A 31 -1.74 3.25 10.69
C ARG A 31 -3.25 3.05 10.54
N GLU A 32 -3.89 3.85 9.71
CA GLU A 32 -5.31 3.69 9.39
C GLU A 32 -5.55 2.35 8.66
N ILE A 33 -4.69 2.01 7.70
CA ILE A 33 -4.72 0.70 7.03
C ILE A 33 -4.50 -0.44 8.04
N GLN A 34 -3.58 -0.27 8.99
CA GLN A 34 -3.34 -1.27 10.05
C GLN A 34 -4.61 -1.52 10.88
N GLU A 35 -5.31 -0.47 11.28
CA GLU A 35 -6.57 -0.56 12.04
C GLU A 35 -7.66 -1.24 11.24
N LEU A 36 -7.87 -0.83 9.98
CA LEU A 36 -8.85 -1.42 9.07
C LEU A 36 -8.63 -2.92 8.83
N LEU A 37 -7.36 -3.36 8.82
CA LEU A 37 -6.99 -4.76 8.62
C LEU A 37 -6.97 -5.58 9.92
N GLY A 38 -7.08 -4.92 11.08
CA GLY A 38 -6.99 -5.54 12.40
C GLY A 38 -5.60 -6.07 12.73
N HIS A 39 -4.54 -5.47 12.19
CA HIS A 39 -3.18 -5.91 12.45
C HIS A 39 -2.70 -5.44 13.83
N LYS A 40 -2.18 -6.39 14.62
CA LYS A 40 -1.65 -6.12 15.97
C LYS A 40 -0.39 -5.26 15.94
N SER A 41 0.40 -5.34 14.87
CA SER A 41 1.63 -4.58 14.70
C SER A 41 1.62 -3.85 13.36
N VAL A 42 2.10 -2.60 13.37
CA VAL A 42 2.30 -1.82 12.15
C VAL A 42 3.30 -2.51 11.21
N GLU A 43 4.27 -3.25 11.74
CA GLU A 43 5.28 -3.97 10.96
C GLU A 43 4.65 -4.96 9.96
N THR A 44 3.56 -5.63 10.36
CA THR A 44 2.80 -6.52 9.47
C THR A 44 2.14 -5.76 8.31
N THR A 45 1.75 -4.50 8.53
CA THR A 45 1.18 -3.63 7.50
C THR A 45 2.27 -2.98 6.64
N MET A 46 3.47 -2.76 7.19
CA MET A 46 4.59 -2.16 6.47
C MET A 46 5.03 -2.96 5.23
N ILE A 47 4.69 -4.25 5.15
CA ILE A 47 4.93 -5.06 3.94
C ILE A 47 4.36 -4.39 2.69
N TYR A 48 3.27 -3.62 2.79
CA TYR A 48 2.64 -2.95 1.65
C TYR A 48 3.38 -1.71 1.14
N THR A 49 4.30 -1.16 1.94
CA THR A 49 5.05 0.04 1.58
C THR A 49 6.03 -0.17 0.43
N HIS A 50 6.42 -1.42 0.16
CA HIS A 50 7.25 -1.77 -0.99
C HIS A 50 6.64 -1.33 -2.33
N VAL A 51 5.31 -1.37 -2.48
CA VAL A 51 4.61 -0.98 -3.71
C VAL A 51 4.69 0.53 -3.91
N VAL A 52 4.59 1.31 -2.83
CA VAL A 52 4.63 2.77 -2.91
C VAL A 52 6.05 3.29 -3.12
N ARG A 53 7.11 2.56 -2.73
CA ARG A 53 8.49 2.94 -3.07
C ARG A 53 8.73 2.97 -4.57
N GLU A 54 8.06 2.13 -5.35
CA GLU A 54 8.12 2.18 -6.81
C GLU A 54 7.35 3.38 -7.39
N LEU A 55 6.33 3.89 -6.69
CA LEU A 55 5.50 5.02 -7.12
C LEU A 55 6.02 6.39 -6.66
N LYS A 56 6.62 6.49 -5.47
CA LYS A 56 7.14 7.75 -4.92
C LYS A 56 8.53 8.05 -5.47
N THR A 57 8.55 8.62 -6.68
CA THR A 57 9.67 9.43 -7.12
C THR A 57 9.67 10.77 -6.36
N ARG A 58 10.80 11.04 -5.69
CA ARG A 58 11.27 12.33 -5.13
C ARG A 58 10.32 13.04 -4.15
N ALA A 59 10.47 12.74 -2.86
CA ALA A 59 10.16 13.73 -1.84
C ALA A 59 11.00 14.99 -2.15
N LYS A 60 10.35 16.10 -2.49
CA LYS A 60 11.03 17.40 -2.62
C LYS A 60 11.51 17.82 -1.25
N SER A 61 12.79 18.16 -1.15
CA SER A 61 13.33 18.69 0.10
C SER A 61 12.74 20.07 0.33
N PRO A 62 12.30 20.41 1.55
CA PRO A 62 11.96 21.79 1.90
C PRO A 62 13.13 22.76 1.70
N LEU A 63 14.37 22.25 1.62
CA LEU A 63 15.55 23.05 1.32
C LEU A 63 15.71 23.33 -0.18
N ASP A 64 15.10 22.53 -1.06
CA ASP A 64 15.15 22.76 -2.51
C ASP A 64 14.45 24.08 -2.89
N SER A 65 13.46 24.52 -2.09
CA SER A 65 12.77 25.81 -2.25
C SER A 65 13.49 27.01 -1.64
N LEU A 66 14.62 26.81 -0.96
CA LEU A 66 15.42 27.89 -0.37
C LEU A 66 16.58 28.32 -1.28
N THR A 67 16.81 27.59 -2.37
CA THR A 67 17.91 27.84 -3.32
C THR A 67 17.47 28.54 -4.61
N GLU A 68 16.20 28.95 -4.72
CA GLU A 68 15.64 29.77 -5.80
C GLU A 68 15.54 31.26 -5.42
#